data_AF-A0AAW1FIB9-F1
#
_entry.id   AF-A0AAW1FIB9-F1
#
_cell.length_a   1.000
_cell.length_b   1.000
_cell.length_c   1.000
_cell.angle_alpha   90.00
_cell.angle_beta   90.00
_cell.angle_gamma   90.00
#
_symmetry.space_group_name_H-M   'P 1'
#
loop_
_entity.id
_entity.type
_entity.pdbx_description
1 polymer ?
#
loop_
_entity_poly.entity_id
_entity_poly.type
_entity_poly.pdbx_seq_one_letter_code
_entity_poly.pdbx_strand_id
1 'polypeptide(L)'
;MWGLMAAGCLFFPGLFLTSKQTLKQLMRRSDGDAVIVSTRLVSSVQAVMASSVGCLIVSSCRDVVEDSHWLTDSYILFATPYFAYDIYAMFLCYCHRLQVKGHEEVGGVRWKVGGYLRREKLMVLHHVFVVAFCFPASLYWRQGKGDFFQGVLFLAELSTPFVCLGKVLIQYEQQHTLLHKVNGVLLLLTFFICRVLLFPYLYFAYSRYASVPVYLVPLEAPWQCNLGAALLWPLQLYWFTLICRGALRSRSTVRYPTETDCCRVSGQDVKKSP
;
A
#
# COMPACT_ATOMS: atom_id res chain seq x y z
N MET A 1 20.63 12.39 15.06
CA MET A 1 19.80 12.54 13.85
C MET A 1 20.29 11.68 12.68
N TRP A 2 21.52 11.86 12.19
CA TRP A 2 22.09 11.08 11.07
C TRP A 2 22.19 9.56 11.31
N GLY A 3 22.40 9.13 12.56
CA GLY A 3 22.47 7.71 12.90
C GLY A 3 21.20 6.91 12.59
N LEU A 4 20.00 7.51 12.73
CA LEU A 4 18.73 6.84 12.43
C LEU A 4 18.54 6.66 10.91
N MET A 5 18.94 7.66 10.14
CA MET A 5 18.89 7.59 8.68
C MET A 5 19.90 6.56 8.16
N ALA A 6 21.12 6.51 8.72
CA ALA A 6 22.10 5.47 8.41
C ALA A 6 21.58 4.08 8.80
N ALA A 7 20.93 3.94 9.97
CA ALA A 7 20.31 2.69 10.38
C ALA A 7 19.21 2.25 9.40
N GLY A 8 18.36 3.16 8.93
CA GLY A 8 17.37 2.88 7.88
C GLY A 8 18.02 2.41 6.58
N CYS A 9 19.07 3.12 6.11
CA CYS A 9 19.82 2.75 4.90
C CYS A 9 20.45 1.36 4.97
N LEU A 10 20.81 0.87 6.16
CA LEU A 10 21.34 -0.48 6.34
C LEU A 10 20.22 -1.52 6.55
N PHE A 11 19.19 -1.15 7.31
CA PHE A 11 18.12 -2.05 7.72
C PHE A 11 17.28 -2.54 6.54
N PHE A 12 16.77 -1.65 5.67
CA PHE A 12 15.87 -2.08 4.59
C PHE A 12 16.56 -2.93 3.52
N PRO A 13 17.75 -2.55 2.99
CA PRO A 13 18.49 -3.41 2.08
C PRO A 13 18.99 -4.70 2.75
N GLY A 14 19.41 -4.63 4.02
CA GLY A 14 19.81 -5.82 4.78
C GLY A 14 18.67 -6.80 4.96
N LEU A 15 17.48 -6.32 5.31
CA LEU A 15 16.25 -7.12 5.42
C LEU A 15 15.87 -7.75 4.08
N PHE A 16 16.02 -7.01 2.97
CA PHE A 16 15.79 -7.56 1.63
C PHE A 16 16.74 -8.70 1.29
N LEU A 17 18.05 -8.52 1.50
CA LEU A 17 19.06 -9.52 1.17
C LEU A 17 18.90 -10.78 2.02
N THR A 18 18.69 -10.63 3.32
CA THR A 18 18.45 -11.75 4.25
C THR A 18 17.14 -12.48 3.92
N SER A 19 16.06 -11.77 3.63
CA SER A 19 14.79 -12.36 3.20
C SER A 19 14.96 -13.13 1.88
N LYS A 20 15.65 -12.54 0.90
CA LYS A 20 15.92 -13.17 -0.39
C LYS A 20 16.72 -14.46 -0.24
N GLN A 21 17.78 -14.42 0.57
CA GLN A 21 18.63 -15.58 0.80
C GLN A 21 17.88 -16.70 1.52
N THR A 22 17.12 -16.35 2.56
CA THR A 22 16.30 -17.31 3.31
C THR A 22 15.24 -17.94 2.42
N LEU A 23 14.56 -17.15 1.59
CA LEU A 23 13.53 -17.66 0.69
C LEU A 23 14.11 -18.54 -0.42
N LYS A 24 15.31 -18.22 -0.91
CA LYS A 24 16.04 -19.05 -1.87
C LYS A 24 16.42 -20.41 -1.26
N GLN A 25 16.86 -20.41 -0.02
CA GLN A 25 17.18 -21.64 0.72
C GLN A 25 15.94 -22.47 1.04
N LEU A 26 14.85 -21.84 1.46
CA LEU A 26 13.64 -22.52 1.91
C LEU A 26 12.76 -23.03 0.75
N MET A 27 12.64 -22.26 -0.33
CA MET A 27 11.65 -22.52 -1.39
C MET A 27 12.24 -23.11 -2.67
N ARG A 28 13.57 -23.29 -2.79
CA ARG A 28 14.29 -23.77 -3.99
C ARG A 28 13.75 -23.19 -5.32
N ARG A 29 13.29 -21.93 -5.31
CA ARG A 29 12.53 -21.30 -6.41
C ARG A 29 13.40 -20.35 -7.24
N SER A 30 12.83 -19.90 -8.37
CA SER A 30 13.47 -18.94 -9.28
C SER A 30 13.89 -17.65 -8.57
N ASP A 31 15.03 -17.09 -8.98
CA ASP A 31 15.57 -15.86 -8.38
C ASP A 31 14.59 -14.67 -8.48
N GLY A 32 13.76 -14.64 -9.53
CA GLY A 32 12.75 -13.60 -9.73
C GLY A 32 11.60 -13.64 -8.72
N ASP A 33 11.12 -14.84 -8.37
CA ASP A 33 10.08 -15.00 -7.36
C ASP A 33 10.58 -14.56 -5.98
N ALA A 34 11.80 -14.94 -5.64
CA ALA A 34 12.43 -14.56 -4.38
C ALA A 34 12.59 -13.05 -4.23
N VAL A 35 12.96 -12.35 -5.31
CA VAL A 35 13.04 -10.88 -5.32
C VAL A 35 11.68 -10.25 -5.08
N ILE A 36 10.63 -10.69 -5.79
CA ILE A 36 9.29 -10.09 -5.67
C ILE A 36 8.74 -10.29 -4.25
N VAL A 37 8.84 -11.49 -3.70
CA VAL A 37 8.35 -11.79 -2.36
C VAL A 37 9.14 -11.02 -1.30
N SER A 38 10.47 -10.95 -1.42
CA SER A 38 11.33 -10.21 -0.48
C SER A 38 11.00 -8.73 -0.45
N THR A 39 10.80 -8.09 -1.62
CA THR A 39 10.39 -6.68 -1.68
C THR A 39 9.04 -6.47 -0.97
N ARG A 40 8.08 -7.38 -1.15
CA ARG A 40 6.77 -7.32 -0.51
C ARG A 40 6.82 -7.55 1.00
N LEU A 41 7.76 -8.39 1.47
CA LEU A 41 8.01 -8.59 2.90
C LEU A 41 8.59 -7.33 3.54
N VAL A 42 9.62 -6.71 2.94
CA VAL A 42 10.21 -5.47 3.44
C VAL A 42 9.17 -4.36 3.54
N SER A 43 8.32 -4.23 2.52
CA SER A 43 7.20 -3.28 2.51
C SER A 43 6.18 -3.56 3.61
N SER A 44 5.86 -4.84 3.86
CA SER A 44 4.94 -5.22 4.94
C SER A 44 5.51 -4.93 6.33
N VAL A 45 6.82 -5.19 6.52
CA VAL A 45 7.52 -4.89 7.78
C VAL A 45 7.57 -3.38 8.03
N GLN A 46 7.89 -2.58 7.01
CA GLN A 46 7.82 -1.13 7.14
C GLN A 46 6.42 -0.70 7.57
N ALA A 47 5.39 -1.23 6.92
CA ALA A 47 4.02 -0.81 7.15
C ALA A 47 3.54 -1.14 8.57
N VAL A 48 3.92 -2.30 9.10
CA VAL A 48 3.65 -2.68 10.49
C VAL A 48 4.37 -1.75 11.45
N MET A 49 5.64 -1.41 11.20
CA MET A 49 6.37 -0.45 12.03
C MET A 49 5.71 0.93 11.99
N ALA A 50 5.35 1.45 10.80
CA ALA A 50 4.68 2.73 10.65
C ALA A 50 3.36 2.77 11.41
N SER A 51 2.54 1.74 11.24
CA SER A 51 1.24 1.65 11.92
C SER A 51 1.40 1.57 13.44
N SER A 52 2.39 0.83 13.93
CA SER A 52 2.67 0.70 15.36
C SER A 52 3.11 2.05 15.95
N VAL A 53 4.03 2.74 15.26
CA VAL A 53 4.46 4.09 15.64
C VAL A 53 3.28 5.07 15.62
N GLY A 54 2.45 5.02 14.59
CA GLY A 54 1.24 5.82 14.47
C GLY A 54 0.28 5.60 15.63
N CYS A 55 -0.01 4.34 15.99
CA CYS A 55 -0.84 3.99 17.14
C CYS A 55 -0.27 4.57 18.44
N LEU A 56 1.04 4.44 18.67
CA LEU A 56 1.69 4.93 19.88
C LEU A 56 1.60 6.45 20.02
N ILE A 57 1.84 7.18 18.93
CA ILE A 57 1.75 8.65 18.90
C ILE A 57 0.31 9.08 19.17
N VAL A 58 -0.66 8.50 18.44
CA VAL A 58 -2.09 8.81 18.59
C VAL A 58 -2.60 8.52 20.00
N SER A 59 -2.11 7.45 20.65
CA SER A 59 -2.48 7.12 22.03
C SER A 59 -1.81 8.00 23.10
N SER A 60 -0.68 8.63 22.76
CA SER A 60 0.12 9.41 23.70
C SER A 60 -0.22 10.90 23.67
N CYS A 61 -0.56 11.45 22.51
CA CYS A 61 -0.92 12.87 22.36
C CYS A 61 -2.36 13.11 22.84
N ARG A 62 -2.54 14.02 23.79
CA ARG A 62 -3.85 14.47 24.30
C ARG A 62 -4.31 15.71 23.54
N ASP A 63 -3.40 16.66 23.33
CA ASP A 63 -3.61 17.80 22.44
C ASP A 63 -3.20 17.42 21.01
N VAL A 64 -4.13 17.58 20.05
CA VAL A 64 -3.90 17.12 18.68
C VAL A 64 -2.97 18.06 17.88
N VAL A 65 -2.77 19.30 18.31
CA VAL A 65 -1.94 20.30 17.62
C VAL A 65 -0.64 20.58 18.38
N GLU A 66 -0.69 20.77 19.69
CA GLU A 66 0.47 21.26 20.45
C GLU A 66 1.32 20.14 21.06
N ASP A 67 0.78 18.93 21.28
CA ASP A 67 1.59 17.83 21.80
C ASP A 67 2.57 17.31 20.74
N SER A 68 3.79 17.03 21.21
CA SER A 68 4.84 16.44 20.40
C SER A 68 5.31 15.09 20.95
N HIS A 69 5.73 14.20 20.06
CA HIS A 69 6.23 12.88 20.42
C HIS A 69 7.54 12.59 19.70
N TRP A 70 8.61 12.31 20.45
CA TRP A 70 9.97 12.09 19.92
C TRP A 70 10.05 10.99 18.84
N LEU A 71 9.14 10.01 18.92
CA LEU A 71 9.04 8.90 17.98
C LEU A 71 8.66 9.35 16.58
N THR A 72 7.94 10.47 16.43
CA THR A 72 7.54 11.04 15.15
C THR A 72 8.77 11.34 14.30
N ASP A 73 9.65 12.24 14.77
CA ASP A 73 10.83 12.65 14.02
C ASP A 73 11.83 11.50 13.85
N SER A 74 11.98 10.69 14.91
CA SER A 74 12.87 9.53 14.89
C SER A 74 12.46 8.52 13.82
N TYR A 75 11.16 8.23 13.73
CA TYR A 75 10.63 7.29 12.75
C TYR A 75 10.64 7.86 11.34
N ILE A 76 10.34 9.15 11.15
CA ILE A 76 10.42 9.80 9.83
C ILE A 76 11.85 9.67 9.26
N LEU A 77 12.86 9.99 10.07
CA LEU A 77 14.27 9.87 9.66
C LEU A 77 14.67 8.44 9.36
N PHE A 78 14.21 7.47 10.16
CA PHE A 78 14.46 6.06 9.93
C PHE A 78 13.75 5.52 8.68
N ALA A 79 12.51 5.92 8.43
CA ALA A 79 11.68 5.42 7.33
C ALA A 79 11.99 6.08 5.97
N THR A 80 12.61 7.25 5.95
CA THR A 80 12.91 7.97 4.69
C THR A 80 13.76 7.16 3.70
N PRO A 81 14.85 6.50 4.13
CA PRO A 81 15.59 5.57 3.27
C PRO A 81 14.75 4.47 2.63
N TYR A 82 13.70 3.99 3.31
CA TYR A 82 12.82 2.96 2.77
C TYR A 82 12.10 3.44 1.52
N PHE A 83 11.55 4.65 1.50
CA PHE A 83 10.80 5.14 0.33
C PHE A 83 11.70 5.29 -0.91
N ALA A 84 12.95 5.70 -0.71
CA ALA A 84 13.95 5.73 -1.80
C ALA A 84 14.32 4.30 -2.25
N TYR A 85 14.54 3.40 -1.30
CA TYR A 85 14.81 1.99 -1.56
C TYR A 85 13.65 1.29 -2.28
N ASP A 86 12.39 1.58 -1.93
CA ASP A 86 11.22 0.91 -2.50
C ASP A 86 11.02 1.27 -3.99
N ILE A 87 11.35 2.50 -4.39
CA ILE A 87 11.40 2.89 -5.82
C ILE A 87 12.37 1.99 -6.60
N TYR A 88 13.55 1.74 -6.03
CA TYR A 88 14.55 0.85 -6.61
C TYR A 88 14.10 -0.61 -6.61
N ALA A 89 13.53 -1.10 -5.51
CA ALA A 89 13.04 -2.47 -5.38
C ALA A 89 11.87 -2.76 -6.34
N MET A 90 10.98 -1.78 -6.56
CA MET A 90 9.92 -1.86 -7.58
C MET A 90 10.49 -1.91 -9.00
N PHE A 91 11.56 -1.16 -9.30
CA PHE A 91 12.25 -1.25 -10.58
C PHE A 91 12.88 -2.63 -10.82
N LEU A 92 13.54 -3.21 -9.79
CA LEU A 92 14.05 -4.58 -9.86
C LEU A 92 12.94 -5.61 -10.13
N CYS A 93 11.80 -5.49 -9.45
CA CYS A 93 10.64 -6.35 -9.69
C CYS A 93 10.12 -6.22 -11.13
N TYR A 94 10.12 -5.00 -11.69
CA TYR A 94 9.72 -4.76 -13.07
C TYR A 94 10.69 -5.42 -14.07
N CYS A 95 12.00 -5.26 -13.85
CA CYS A 95 13.03 -5.89 -14.68
C CYS A 95 12.90 -7.42 -14.69
N HIS A 96 12.68 -8.04 -13.52
CA HIS A 96 12.45 -9.49 -13.45
C HIS A 96 11.17 -9.94 -14.16
N ARG A 97 10.07 -9.17 -14.06
CA ARG A 97 8.83 -9.48 -14.80
C ARG A 97 9.00 -9.38 -16.31
N LEU A 98 9.89 -8.51 -16.81
CA LEU A 98 10.22 -8.44 -18.23
C LEU A 98 11.05 -9.64 -18.69
N GLN A 99 12.02 -10.09 -17.87
CA GLN A 99 12.84 -11.27 -18.15
C GLN A 99 11.96 -12.54 -18.28
N VAL A 100 11.04 -12.76 -17.33
CA VAL A 100 10.13 -13.92 -17.36
C VAL A 100 9.21 -13.89 -18.59
N LYS A 101 8.92 -12.72 -19.15
CA LYS A 101 8.09 -12.58 -20.36
C LYS A 101 8.87 -12.72 -21.67
N GLY A 102 10.16 -13.07 -21.63
CA GLY A 102 10.98 -13.29 -22.83
C GLY A 102 11.32 -12.02 -23.60
N HIS A 103 11.13 -10.83 -23.02
CA HIS A 103 11.51 -9.55 -23.64
C HIS A 103 12.97 -9.17 -23.27
N GLU A 104 13.90 -10.12 -23.37
CA GLU A 104 15.30 -9.92 -22.95
C GLU A 104 16.07 -8.91 -23.82
N GLU A 105 15.76 -8.81 -25.12
CA GLU A 105 16.73 -8.25 -26.08
C GLU A 105 16.39 -6.87 -26.68
N VAL A 106 15.20 -6.29 -26.47
CA VAL A 106 14.75 -5.17 -27.34
C VAL A 106 15.01 -3.76 -26.77
N GLY A 107 15.80 -3.59 -25.70
CA GLY A 107 16.15 -2.20 -25.32
C GLY A 107 17.07 -2.00 -24.12
N GLY A 108 17.92 -0.98 -24.25
CA GLY A 108 18.86 -0.56 -23.21
C GLY A 108 18.20 -0.07 -21.92
N VAL A 109 19.01 0.18 -20.89
CA VAL A 109 18.55 0.57 -19.54
C VAL A 109 17.55 1.74 -19.57
N ARG A 110 17.79 2.74 -20.43
CA ARG A 110 16.88 3.88 -20.62
C ARG A 110 15.47 3.49 -21.07
N TRP A 111 15.34 2.50 -21.97
CA TRP A 111 14.05 1.97 -22.39
C TRP A 111 13.34 1.25 -21.26
N LYS A 112 14.07 0.40 -20.51
CA LYS A 112 13.52 -0.31 -19.34
C LYS A 112 13.03 0.67 -18.27
N VAL A 113 13.79 1.72 -17.98
CA VAL A 113 13.39 2.80 -17.05
C VAL A 113 12.18 3.58 -17.57
N GLY A 114 12.17 3.98 -18.84
CA GLY A 114 11.03 4.70 -19.44
C GLY A 114 9.74 3.87 -19.43
N GLY A 115 9.83 2.57 -19.73
CA GLY A 115 8.71 1.64 -19.64
C GLY A 115 8.21 1.45 -18.20
N TYR A 116 9.13 1.31 -17.24
CA TYR A 116 8.82 1.24 -15.81
C TYR A 116 8.07 2.48 -15.34
N LEU A 117 8.62 3.68 -15.60
CA LEU A 117 8.01 4.95 -15.19
C LEU A 117 6.63 5.13 -15.80
N ARG A 118 6.42 4.75 -17.07
CA ARG A 118 5.11 4.87 -17.73
C ARG A 118 4.09 3.90 -17.12
N ARG A 119 4.51 2.67 -16.83
CA ARG A 119 3.62 1.60 -16.37
C ARG A 119 3.25 1.72 -14.90
N GLU A 120 4.22 2.05 -14.05
CA GLU A 120 4.05 2.19 -12.60
C GLU A 120 4.00 3.66 -12.16
N LYS A 121 3.60 4.57 -13.07
CA LYS A 121 3.65 6.03 -12.87
C LYS A 121 3.02 6.51 -11.56
N LEU A 122 1.88 5.94 -11.19
CA LEU A 122 1.13 6.36 -10.00
C LEU A 122 1.86 5.99 -8.71
N MET A 123 2.48 4.81 -8.67
CA MET A 123 3.26 4.37 -7.52
C MET A 123 4.56 5.15 -7.38
N VAL A 124 5.29 5.31 -8.48
CA VAL A 124 6.54 6.05 -8.46
C VAL A 124 6.29 7.52 -8.10
N LEU A 125 5.28 8.16 -8.70
CA LEU A 125 4.92 9.54 -8.38
C LEU A 125 4.54 9.69 -6.90
N HIS A 126 3.79 8.75 -6.34
CA HIS A 126 3.44 8.77 -4.92
C HIS A 126 4.68 8.72 -4.01
N HIS A 127 5.61 7.80 -4.26
CA HIS A 127 6.82 7.67 -3.44
C HIS A 127 7.75 8.87 -3.60
N VAL A 128 7.92 9.37 -4.83
CA VAL A 128 8.70 10.59 -5.08
C VAL A 128 8.05 11.78 -4.38
N PHE A 129 6.72 11.91 -4.42
CA PHE A 129 6.01 12.97 -3.72
C PHE A 129 6.20 12.90 -2.20
N VAL A 130 6.08 11.70 -1.62
CA VAL A 130 6.30 11.48 -0.18
C VAL A 130 7.73 11.89 0.23
N VAL A 131 8.75 11.49 -0.54
CA VAL A 131 10.15 11.82 -0.22
C VAL A 131 10.50 13.28 -0.49
N ALA A 132 10.02 13.86 -1.59
CA ALA A 132 10.39 15.22 -2.00
C ALA A 132 9.60 16.30 -1.27
N PHE A 133 8.35 16.03 -0.89
CA PHE A 133 7.45 17.04 -0.30
C PHE A 133 6.97 16.65 1.11
N CYS A 134 6.45 15.45 1.31
CA CYS A 134 5.92 15.07 2.64
C CYS A 134 7.03 14.98 3.69
N PHE A 135 8.22 14.47 3.34
CA PHE A 135 9.34 14.37 4.27
C PHE A 135 9.85 15.75 4.74
N PRO A 136 10.20 16.70 3.84
CA PRO A 136 10.61 18.04 4.29
C PRO A 136 9.50 18.76 5.04
N ALA A 137 8.24 18.57 4.64
CA ALA A 137 7.10 19.13 5.37
C ALA A 137 7.02 18.60 6.80
N SER A 138 7.20 17.29 6.99
CA SER A 138 7.04 16.62 8.28
C SER A 138 8.19 16.91 9.25
N LEU A 139 9.39 17.23 8.75
CA LEU A 139 10.53 17.56 9.63
C LEU A 139 10.74 19.07 9.81
N TYR A 140 10.66 19.86 8.73
CA TYR A 140 11.06 21.27 8.77
C TYR A 140 9.87 22.22 8.89
N TRP A 141 8.78 22.00 8.14
CA TRP A 141 7.61 22.90 8.20
C TRP A 141 6.70 22.63 9.39
N ARG A 142 6.75 21.42 9.94
CA ARG A 142 5.95 20.98 11.08
C ARG A 142 6.30 21.70 12.39
N GLN A 143 7.54 22.16 12.55
CA GLN A 143 8.04 22.87 13.75
C GLN A 143 7.68 22.18 15.09
N GLY A 144 7.61 20.84 15.09
CA GLY A 144 7.27 20.05 16.28
C GLY A 144 5.79 20.09 16.69
N LYS A 145 4.88 20.57 15.84
CA LYS A 145 3.43 20.58 16.07
C LYS A 145 2.70 19.49 15.29
N GLY A 146 1.52 19.10 15.72
CA GLY A 146 0.63 18.21 14.98
C GLY A 146 1.13 16.76 14.85
N ASP A 147 1.92 16.26 15.82
CA ASP A 147 2.38 14.86 15.85
C ASP A 147 1.22 13.88 15.80
N PHE A 148 0.09 14.22 16.44
CA PHE A 148 -1.14 13.42 16.37
C PHE A 148 -1.58 13.18 14.93
N PHE A 149 -1.67 14.25 14.12
CA PHE A 149 -2.07 14.14 12.72
C PHE A 149 -1.05 13.35 11.89
N GLN A 150 0.25 13.52 12.17
CA GLN A 150 1.31 12.73 11.55
C GLN A 150 1.21 11.24 11.92
N GLY A 151 0.90 10.93 13.18
CA GLY A 151 0.66 9.57 13.67
C GLY A 151 -0.54 8.92 12.97
N VAL A 152 -1.65 9.65 12.83
CA VAL A 152 -2.81 9.19 12.05
C VAL A 152 -2.42 8.92 10.60
N LEU A 153 -1.61 9.80 9.97
CA LEU A 153 -1.11 9.56 8.60
C LEU A 153 -0.28 8.27 8.48
N PHE A 154 0.49 7.89 9.51
CA PHE A 154 1.20 6.60 9.49
C PHE A 154 0.28 5.37 9.55
N LEU A 155 -0.91 5.49 10.16
CA LEU A 155 -1.90 4.41 10.16
C LEU A 155 -2.40 4.06 8.75
N ALA A 156 -2.23 4.95 7.77
CA ALA A 156 -2.53 4.67 6.36
C ALA A 156 -1.78 3.44 5.83
N GLU A 157 -0.58 3.17 6.36
CA GLU A 157 0.23 2.04 5.96
C GLU A 157 -0.31 0.69 6.43
N LEU A 158 -1.25 0.64 7.39
CA LEU A 158 -1.79 -0.62 7.91
C LEU A 158 -2.45 -1.50 6.83
N SER A 159 -2.89 -0.90 5.73
CA SER A 159 -3.46 -1.62 4.57
C SER A 159 -2.40 -2.27 3.66
N THR A 160 -1.15 -1.80 3.69
CA THR A 160 -0.05 -2.24 2.81
C THR A 160 0.31 -3.73 2.97
N PRO A 161 0.34 -4.33 4.18
CA PRO A 161 0.56 -5.76 4.35
C PRO A 161 -0.51 -6.61 3.65
N PHE A 162 -1.78 -6.20 3.67
CA PHE A 162 -2.87 -6.93 3.01
C PHE A 162 -2.80 -6.80 1.48
N VAL A 163 -2.37 -5.64 0.96
CA VAL A 163 -2.07 -5.47 -0.47
C VAL A 163 -0.92 -6.39 -0.89
N CYS A 164 0.16 -6.42 -0.09
CA CYS A 164 1.34 -7.22 -0.38
C CYS A 164 1.04 -8.72 -0.33
N LEU A 165 0.36 -9.18 0.71
CA LEU A 165 -0.09 -10.56 0.85
C LEU A 165 -1.02 -10.97 -0.29
N GLY A 166 -1.95 -10.11 -0.69
CA GLY A 166 -2.84 -10.37 -1.83
C GLY A 166 -2.07 -10.60 -3.12
N LYS A 167 -1.06 -9.78 -3.42
CA LYS A 167 -0.21 -9.95 -4.61
C LYS A 167 0.63 -11.21 -4.56
N VAL A 168 1.15 -11.57 -3.38
CA VAL A 168 1.89 -12.83 -3.17
C VAL A 168 0.95 -14.02 -3.42
N LEU A 169 -0.23 -14.05 -2.81
CA LEU A 169 -1.19 -15.16 -3.01
C LEU A 169 -1.59 -15.36 -4.47
N ILE A 170 -1.74 -14.27 -5.24
CA ILE A 170 -2.00 -14.35 -6.68
C ILE A 170 -0.80 -14.95 -7.43
N GLN A 171 0.43 -14.56 -7.07
CA GLN A 171 1.65 -15.10 -7.69
C GLN A 171 1.85 -16.60 -7.39
N TYR A 172 1.36 -17.09 -6.26
CA TYR A 172 1.38 -18.52 -5.92
C TYR A 172 0.12 -19.27 -6.40
N GLU A 173 -0.72 -18.65 -7.23
CA GLU A 173 -1.99 -19.21 -7.75
C GLU A 173 -2.96 -19.67 -6.64
N GLN A 174 -2.81 -19.15 -5.43
CA GLN A 174 -3.62 -19.50 -4.25
C GLN A 174 -4.94 -18.73 -4.19
N GLN A 175 -5.47 -18.30 -5.34
CA GLN A 175 -6.68 -17.45 -5.41
C GLN A 175 -7.94 -18.16 -4.93
N HIS A 176 -7.98 -19.49 -5.02
CA HIS A 176 -9.10 -20.31 -4.58
C HIS A 176 -9.17 -20.51 -3.07
N THR A 177 -8.09 -20.19 -2.34
CA THR A 177 -8.00 -20.43 -0.90
C THR A 177 -8.90 -19.48 -0.10
N LEU A 178 -9.37 -19.96 1.06
CA LEU A 178 -10.07 -19.09 2.03
C LEU A 178 -9.18 -17.93 2.48
N LEU A 179 -7.86 -18.14 2.56
CA LEU A 179 -6.88 -17.10 2.90
C LEU A 179 -6.94 -15.92 1.92
N HIS A 180 -7.04 -16.18 0.61
CA HIS A 180 -7.17 -15.12 -0.38
C HIS A 180 -8.47 -14.32 -0.23
N LYS A 181 -9.59 -15.01 0.06
CA LYS A 181 -10.89 -14.36 0.29
C LYS A 181 -10.89 -13.50 1.55
N VAL A 182 -10.38 -14.04 2.67
CA VAL A 182 -10.27 -13.32 3.94
C VAL A 182 -9.33 -12.13 3.79
N ASN A 183 -8.16 -12.31 3.18
CA ASN A 183 -7.24 -11.21 2.91
C ASN A 183 -7.87 -10.14 2.02
N GLY A 184 -8.69 -10.52 1.02
CA GLY A 184 -9.41 -9.57 0.18
C GLY A 184 -10.41 -8.70 0.97
N VAL A 185 -11.13 -9.30 1.92
CA VAL A 185 -12.05 -8.56 2.81
C VAL A 185 -11.26 -7.66 3.76
N LEU A 186 -10.21 -8.17 4.40
CA LEU A 186 -9.34 -7.38 5.29
C LEU A 186 -8.69 -6.21 4.55
N LEU A 187 -8.21 -6.44 3.33
CA LEU A 187 -7.69 -5.38 2.46
C LEU A 187 -8.75 -4.30 2.22
N LEU A 188 -9.96 -4.67 1.84
CA LEU A 188 -11.02 -3.70 1.55
C LEU A 188 -11.37 -2.86 2.78
N LEU A 189 -11.54 -3.52 3.93
CA LEU A 189 -11.89 -2.85 5.20
C LEU A 189 -10.78 -1.92 5.66
N THR A 190 -9.54 -2.42 5.72
CA THR A 190 -8.40 -1.62 6.18
C THR A 190 -8.08 -0.47 5.24
N PHE A 191 -8.18 -0.67 3.92
CA PHE A 191 -7.98 0.42 2.96
C PHE A 191 -9.07 1.49 3.10
N PHE A 192 -10.32 1.09 3.30
CA PHE A 192 -11.42 2.05 3.53
C PHE A 192 -11.21 2.85 4.83
N ILE A 193 -10.98 2.18 5.95
CA ILE A 193 -10.85 2.82 7.26
C ILE A 193 -9.57 3.67 7.33
N CYS A 194 -8.42 3.07 7.01
CA CYS A 194 -7.13 3.70 7.23
C CYS A 194 -6.70 4.66 6.12
N ARG A 195 -7.32 4.64 4.93
CA ARG A 195 -6.93 5.54 3.82
C ARG A 195 -8.05 6.42 3.31
N VAL A 196 -9.27 5.90 3.18
CA VAL A 196 -10.41 6.68 2.66
C VAL A 196 -11.02 7.56 3.74
N LEU A 197 -11.32 6.99 4.91
CA LEU A 197 -11.91 7.73 6.05
C LEU A 197 -10.88 8.54 6.84
N LEU A 198 -9.59 8.30 6.60
CA LEU A 198 -8.51 9.01 7.28
C LEU A 198 -8.59 10.53 7.09
N PHE A 199 -8.73 11.02 5.85
CA PHE A 199 -8.77 12.46 5.59
C PHE A 199 -10.00 13.14 6.20
N PRO A 200 -11.24 12.61 6.05
CA PRO A 200 -12.39 13.08 6.80
C PRO A 200 -12.17 13.09 8.33
N TYR A 201 -11.52 12.06 8.87
CA TYR A 201 -11.21 11.99 10.30
C TYR A 201 -10.20 13.06 10.74
N LEU A 202 -9.15 13.35 9.96
CA LEU A 202 -8.22 14.44 10.25
C LEU A 202 -8.96 15.79 10.33
N TYR A 203 -9.85 16.07 9.37
CA TYR A 203 -10.66 17.30 9.40
C TYR A 203 -11.63 17.34 10.57
N PHE A 204 -12.22 16.20 10.93
CA PHE A 204 -13.09 16.09 12.10
C PHE A 204 -12.32 16.34 13.41
N ALA A 205 -11.14 15.73 13.58
CA ALA A 205 -10.29 15.94 14.75
C ALA A 205 -9.87 17.42 14.89
N TYR A 206 -9.50 18.06 13.78
CA TYR A 206 -9.19 19.48 13.78
C TYR A 206 -10.43 20.37 14.05
N SER A 207 -11.60 20.04 13.49
CA SER A 207 -12.87 20.71 13.80
C SER A 207 -13.18 20.70 15.29
N ARG A 208 -12.95 19.55 15.96
CA ARG A 208 -13.14 19.41 17.41
C ARG A 208 -12.14 20.25 18.21
N TYR A 209 -10.90 20.33 17.74
CA TYR A 209 -9.87 21.16 18.36
C TYR A 209 -10.19 22.66 18.23
N ALA A 210 -10.44 23.14 17.02
CA ALA A 210 -10.71 24.55 16.73
C ALA A 210 -12.15 24.99 17.05
N SER A 211 -13.02 24.06 17.47
CA SER A 211 -14.45 24.28 17.73
C SER A 211 -15.21 24.91 16.56
N VAL A 212 -14.76 24.63 15.33
CA VAL A 212 -15.40 25.09 14.08
C VAL A 212 -16.18 23.95 13.42
N PRO A 213 -17.27 24.23 12.69
CA PRO A 213 -17.95 23.21 11.88
C PRO A 213 -17.02 22.54 10.86
N VAL A 214 -17.16 21.23 10.64
CA VAL A 214 -16.27 20.43 9.77
C VAL A 214 -16.17 20.99 8.34
N TYR A 215 -17.24 21.58 7.81
CA TYR A 215 -17.25 22.14 6.46
C TYR A 215 -16.45 23.45 6.32
N LEU A 216 -16.17 24.16 7.42
CA LEU A 216 -15.31 25.35 7.44
C LEU A 216 -13.84 25.01 7.66
N VAL A 217 -13.52 23.80 8.09
CA VAL A 217 -12.14 23.38 8.36
C VAL A 217 -11.22 23.58 7.15
N PRO A 218 -11.62 23.28 5.90
CA PRO A 218 -10.73 23.52 4.76
C PRO A 218 -10.38 25.00 4.53
N LEU A 219 -11.13 25.94 5.11
CA LEU A 219 -10.85 27.38 5.03
C LEU A 219 -9.97 27.86 6.19
N GLU A 220 -10.11 27.25 7.36
CA GLU A 220 -9.39 27.62 8.60
C GLU A 220 -8.08 26.84 8.80
N ALA A 221 -8.03 25.60 8.34
CA ALA A 221 -6.87 24.74 8.50
C ALA A 221 -5.67 25.27 7.71
N PRO A 222 -4.43 25.01 8.18
CA PRO A 222 -3.23 25.40 7.46
C PRO A 222 -3.25 24.91 6.02
N TRP A 223 -2.91 25.80 5.08
CA TRP A 223 -2.98 25.51 3.64
C TRP A 223 -2.15 24.27 3.25
N GLN A 224 -1.09 23.95 4.01
CA GLN A 224 -0.25 22.77 3.84
C GLN A 224 -1.04 21.48 4.06
N CYS A 225 -1.90 21.44 5.09
CA CYS A 225 -2.76 20.29 5.37
C CYS A 225 -3.80 20.10 4.26
N ASN A 226 -4.40 21.20 3.79
CA ASN A 226 -5.36 21.18 2.69
C ASN A 226 -4.70 20.74 1.37
N LEU A 227 -3.49 21.23 1.08
CA LEU A 227 -2.72 20.82 -0.09
C LEU A 227 -2.35 19.33 -0.02
N GLY A 228 -1.87 18.86 1.14
CA GLY A 228 -1.56 17.45 1.36
C GLY A 228 -2.79 16.56 1.16
N ALA A 229 -3.94 16.95 1.71
CA ALA A 229 -5.20 16.25 1.51
C ALA A 229 -5.65 16.27 0.05
N ALA A 230 -5.58 17.42 -0.63
CA ALA A 230 -5.96 17.56 -2.04
C ALA A 230 -5.08 16.72 -2.98
N LEU A 231 -3.82 16.48 -2.63
CA LEU A 231 -2.90 15.67 -3.45
C LEU A 231 -2.97 14.18 -3.12
N LEU A 232 -3.04 13.81 -1.84
CA LEU A 232 -2.98 12.42 -1.40
C LEU A 232 -4.36 11.74 -1.43
N TRP A 233 -5.43 12.42 -1.03
CA TRP A 233 -6.74 11.79 -0.89
C TRP A 233 -7.35 11.30 -2.21
N PRO A 234 -7.32 12.08 -3.32
CA PRO A 234 -7.81 11.59 -4.60
C PRO A 234 -7.05 10.37 -5.11
N LEU A 235 -5.74 10.27 -4.83
CA LEU A 235 -4.97 9.08 -5.14
C LEU A 235 -5.51 7.88 -4.33
N GLN A 236 -5.73 8.02 -3.02
CA GLN A 236 -6.31 6.92 -2.23
C GLN A 236 -7.70 6.52 -2.73
N LEU A 237 -8.57 7.47 -3.08
CA LEU A 237 -9.88 7.19 -3.65
C LEU A 237 -9.79 6.44 -4.98
N TYR A 238 -8.92 6.86 -5.89
CA TYR A 238 -8.67 6.17 -7.15
C TYR A 238 -8.27 4.71 -6.92
N TRP A 239 -7.35 4.48 -5.99
CA TRP A 239 -6.86 3.14 -5.65
C TRP A 239 -7.95 2.26 -5.05
N PHE A 240 -8.76 2.84 -4.15
CA PHE A 240 -9.89 2.14 -3.57
C PHE A 240 -10.90 1.73 -4.65
N THR A 241 -11.23 2.61 -5.62
CA THR A 241 -12.12 2.24 -6.73
C THR A 241 -11.55 1.10 -7.58
N LEU A 242 -10.24 1.04 -7.80
CA LEU A 242 -9.60 -0.07 -8.51
C LEU A 242 -9.71 -1.39 -7.72
N ILE A 243 -9.47 -1.35 -6.41
CA ILE A 243 -9.60 -2.53 -5.53
C ILE A 243 -11.06 -3.02 -5.52
N CYS A 244 -12.04 -2.12 -5.37
CA CYS A 244 -13.46 -2.44 -5.43
C CYS A 244 -13.84 -3.06 -6.78
N ARG A 245 -13.40 -2.49 -7.90
CA ARG A 245 -13.64 -3.04 -9.24
C ARG A 245 -13.01 -4.42 -9.41
N GLY A 246 -11.81 -4.63 -8.87
CA GLY A 246 -11.15 -5.94 -8.86
C GLY A 246 -11.94 -6.97 -8.07
N ALA A 247 -12.40 -6.62 -6.87
CA ALA A 247 -13.22 -7.48 -6.01
C ALA A 247 -14.57 -7.82 -6.65
N LEU A 248 -15.25 -6.83 -7.26
CA LEU A 248 -16.51 -7.04 -7.97
C LEU A 248 -16.33 -7.97 -9.19
N ARG A 249 -15.27 -7.76 -9.98
CA ARG A 249 -14.96 -8.63 -11.12
C ARG A 249 -14.74 -10.08 -10.68
N SER A 250 -13.98 -10.29 -9.60
CA SER A 250 -13.73 -11.63 -9.06
C SER A 250 -15.01 -12.31 -8.55
N ARG A 251 -15.97 -11.55 -7.99
CA ARG A 251 -17.28 -12.08 -7.60
C ARG A 251 -18.16 -12.44 -8.80
N SER A 252 -18.14 -11.65 -9.88
CA SER A 252 -18.94 -11.93 -11.08
C SER A 252 -18.48 -13.16 -11.87
N THR A 253 -17.22 -13.59 -11.73
CA THR A 253 -16.71 -14.85 -12.31
C THR A 253 -17.11 -16.09 -11.49
N VAL A 254 -17.70 -15.91 -10.31
CA VAL A 254 -18.35 -16.98 -9.54
C VAL A 254 -19.86 -16.92 -9.81
N ARG A 255 -20.25 -16.98 -11.09
CA ARG A 255 -21.54 -17.56 -11.45
C ARG A 255 -21.26 -19.03 -11.73
N TYR A 256 -21.48 -19.88 -10.73
CA TYR A 256 -21.75 -21.28 -11.04
C TYR A 256 -22.89 -21.30 -12.06
N PRO A 257 -22.84 -22.13 -13.12
CA PRO A 257 -24.04 -22.41 -13.89
C PRO A 257 -25.09 -22.86 -12.87
N THR A 258 -26.16 -22.08 -12.74
CA THR A 258 -27.27 -22.49 -11.90
C THR A 258 -27.84 -23.74 -12.53
N GLU A 259 -28.13 -24.72 -11.69
CA GLU A 259 -28.65 -26.06 -11.99
C GLU A 259 -30.04 -26.05 -12.66
N THR A 260 -30.46 -24.89 -13.18
CA THR A 260 -31.71 -24.68 -13.92
C THR A 260 -31.59 -24.89 -15.43
N ASP A 261 -30.37 -25.01 -15.99
CA ASP A 261 -30.17 -25.36 -17.40
C ASP A 261 -30.02 -26.89 -17.65
N CYS A 262 -29.90 -27.71 -16.60
CA CYS A 262 -29.86 -29.18 -16.74
C CYS A 262 -31.25 -29.84 -16.85
N CYS A 263 -32.33 -29.16 -16.47
CA CYS A 263 -33.68 -29.73 -16.53
C CYS A 263 -34.41 -29.54 -17.86
N ARG A 264 -33.81 -28.88 -18.86
CA ARG A 264 -34.44 -28.70 -20.19
C ARG A 264 -34.07 -29.76 -21.23
N VAL A 265 -33.25 -30.74 -20.86
CA VAL A 265 -32.73 -31.78 -21.80
C VAL A 265 -33.20 -33.21 -21.42
N SER A 266 -34.01 -33.39 -20.37
CA SER A 266 -34.39 -34.74 -19.87
C SER A 266 -35.90 -34.98 -19.75
N GLY A 267 -36.70 -34.50 -20.70
CA GLY A 267 -38.12 -34.86 -20.78
C GLY A 267 -38.64 -34.76 -22.20
N GLN A 268 -39.11 -35.89 -22.74
CA GLN A 268 -39.56 -36.18 -24.13
C GLN A 268 -38.41 -36.61 -25.06
N ASP A 269 -38.27 -37.84 -25.56
CA ASP A 269 -39.21 -38.95 -25.67
C ASP A 269 -38.49 -40.31 -25.67
N VAL A 270 -39.07 -41.25 -24.93
CA VAL A 270 -38.74 -42.67 -24.94
C VAL A 270 -39.61 -43.35 -25.99
N LYS A 271 -38.96 -44.01 -26.96
CA LYS A 271 -39.39 -45.17 -27.76
C LYS A 271 -40.71 -45.07 -28.55
N LYS A 272 -40.59 -45.28 -29.88
CA LYS A 272 -40.91 -46.57 -30.52
C LYS A 272 -40.44 -46.56 -31.99
N SER A 273 -39.64 -47.56 -32.34
CA SER A 273 -39.57 -48.18 -33.67
C SER A 273 -40.26 -49.54 -33.58
N PRO A 274 -40.70 -50.17 -34.68
CA PRO A 274 -40.72 -49.72 -36.08
C PRO A 274 -42.06 -49.12 -36.53
#